data_AF-A0A847QJ11-F1
#
_entry.id   AF-A0A847QJ11-F1
#
_cell.length_a   1.000
_cell.length_b   1.000
_cell.length_c   1.000
_cell.angle_alpha   90.00
_cell.angle_beta   90.00
_cell.angle_gamma   90.00
#
_symmetry.space_group_name_H-M   'P 1'
#
loop_
_entity.id
_entity.type
_entity.pdbx_description
1 polymer ?
#
loop_
_entity_poly.entity_id
_entity_poly.type
_entity_poly.pdbx_seq_one_letter_code
_entity_poly.pdbx_strand_id
1 'polypeptide(L)' 'MGFEDRISQLCKKLTHLGYYRYQITNIIKETIGTGDLAEAGFPERAKVVDVLERYTQLGQEYLVSYSK' A
#
# COMPACT_ATOMS: atom_id res chain seq x y z
N MET A 1 -10.60 0.97 13.94
CA MET A 1 -9.32 1.34 13.30
C MET A 1 -9.65 1.99 11.98
N GLY A 2 -9.30 3.24 11.76
CA GLY A 2 -9.67 3.97 10.54
C GLY A 2 -8.88 3.47 9.33
N PHE A 3 -9.37 3.75 8.11
CA PHE A 3 -8.60 3.48 6.89
C PHE A 3 -7.22 4.14 6.92
N GLU A 4 -7.11 5.33 7.49
CA GLU A 4 -5.84 6.06 7.59
C GLU A 4 -4.80 5.32 8.43
N ASP A 5 -5.20 4.75 9.57
CA ASP A 5 -4.33 3.91 10.39
C ASP A 5 -3.87 2.68 9.62
N ARG A 6 -4.81 2.01 8.91
CA ARG A 6 -4.50 0.80 8.16
C ARG A 6 -3.55 1.07 7.00
N ILE A 7 -3.82 2.12 6.22
CA ILE A 7 -2.97 2.54 5.11
C ILE A 7 -1.57 2.91 5.63
N SER A 8 -1.48 3.69 6.71
CA SER A 8 -0.20 4.05 7.33
C SER A 8 0.61 2.81 7.76
N GLN A 9 -0.04 1.81 8.35
CA GLN A 9 0.61 0.54 8.71
C GLN A 9 1.11 -0.23 7.49
N LEU A 10 0.32 -0.29 6.41
CA LEU A 10 0.72 -0.98 5.18
C LEU A 10 1.87 -0.28 4.48
N CYS A 11 1.87 1.06 4.43
CA CYS A 11 3.00 1.83 3.91
C CYS A 11 4.29 1.52 4.68
N LYS A 12 4.24 1.46 6.02
CA LYS A 12 5.40 1.08 6.85
C LYS A 12 5.89 -0.33 6.52
N LYS A 13 4.99 -1.29 6.38
CA LYS A 13 5.34 -2.66 5.99
C LYS A 13 6.03 -2.70 4.63
N LEU A 14 5.50 -2.00 3.63
CA LEU A 14 6.11 -1.91 2.30
C LEU A 14 7.49 -1.27 2.36
N THR A 15 7.70 -0.24 3.18
CA THR A 15 9.04 0.34 3.40
C THR A 15 10.01 -0.69 3.98
N HIS A 16 9.57 -1.53 4.93
CA HIS A 16 10.39 -2.63 5.45
C HIS A 16 10.67 -3.73 4.41
N LEU A 17 9.80 -3.88 3.42
CA LEU A 17 10.00 -4.78 2.27
C LEU A 17 10.87 -4.16 1.16
N GLY A 18 11.40 -2.95 1.37
CA GLY A 18 12.30 -2.28 0.43
C GLY A 18 11.63 -1.35 -0.58
N TYR A 19 10.32 -1.10 -0.46
CA TYR A 19 9.66 -0.11 -1.31
C TYR A 19 10.01 1.31 -0.88
N TYR A 20 10.42 2.13 -1.84
CA TYR A 20 10.64 3.55 -1.63
C TYR A 20 9.32 4.31 -1.50
N ARG A 21 9.34 5.41 -0.76
CA ARG A 21 8.16 6.26 -0.55
C ARG A 21 7.48 6.69 -1.85
N TYR A 22 8.25 7.06 -2.88
CA TYR A 22 7.69 7.48 -4.17
C TYR A 22 6.95 6.34 -4.88
N GLN A 23 7.39 5.09 -4.74
CA GLN A 23 6.72 3.92 -5.31
C GLN A 23 5.38 3.68 -4.61
N ILE A 24 5.37 3.76 -3.28
CA ILE A 24 4.15 3.62 -2.48
C ILE A 24 3.15 4.73 -2.83
N THR A 25 3.62 5.97 -2.96
CA THR A 25 2.78 7.10 -3.41
C THR A 25 2.24 6.88 -4.81
N ASN A 26 3.03 6.36 -5.75
CA ASN A 26 2.56 6.05 -7.09
C ASN A 26 1.49 4.95 -7.07
N ILE A 27 1.68 3.86 -6.31
CA ILE A 27 0.67 2.80 -6.17
C ILE A 27 -0.67 3.37 -5.66
N ILE A 28 -0.63 4.25 -4.66
CA ILE A 28 -1.84 4.88 -4.11
C ILE A 28 -2.52 5.74 -5.18
N LYS A 29 -1.76 6.59 -5.88
CA LYS A 29 -2.27 7.43 -6.97
C LYS A 29 -2.83 6.61 -8.12
N GLU A 30 -2.15 5.56 -8.55
CA GLU A 30 -2.65 4.66 -9.61
C GLU A 30 -3.95 3.97 -9.20
N THR A 31 -4.15 3.74 -7.90
CA THR A 31 -5.37 3.10 -7.37
C THR A 31 -6.57 4.05 -7.33
N ILE A 32 -6.36 5.32 -6.95
CA ILE A 32 -7.44 6.32 -6.80
C ILE A 32 -7.52 7.32 -7.95
N GLY A 33 -6.62 7.23 -8.93
CA GLY A 33 -6.44 8.20 -10.00
C GLY A 33 -5.61 9.43 -9.59
N THR A 34 -5.76 10.53 -10.31
CA THR A 34 -5.02 11.78 -10.05
C THR A 34 -5.44 12.52 -8.77
N GLY A 35 -6.30 11.92 -7.93
CA GLY A 35 -6.79 12.51 -6.69
C GLY A 35 -5.84 12.32 -5.50
N ASP A 36 -6.07 13.10 -4.44
CA ASP A 36 -5.39 12.93 -3.16
C ASP A 36 -6.14 11.93 -2.27
N LEU A 37 -5.41 11.15 -1.46
CA LEU A 37 -6.00 10.23 -0.49
C LEU A 37 -6.85 10.96 0.56
N ALA A 38 -6.53 12.22 0.87
CA ALA A 38 -7.31 13.07 1.75
C ALA A 38 -8.73 13.33 1.21
N GLU A 39 -8.88 13.43 -0.11
CA GLU A 39 -10.14 13.69 -0.81
C GLU A 39 -10.87 12.40 -1.22
N ALA A 40 -10.18 11.25 -1.14
CA ALA A 40 -10.72 9.94 -1.46
C ALA A 40 -11.90 9.58 -0.55
N GLY A 41 -12.99 9.11 -1.14
CA GLY A 41 -14.14 8.59 -0.43
C GLY A 41 -13.86 7.19 0.16
N PHE A 42 -14.84 6.67 0.90
CA PHE A 42 -14.81 5.33 1.45
C PHE A 42 -14.43 4.23 0.42
N PRO A 43 -15.04 4.18 -0.79
CA PRO A 43 -14.72 3.10 -1.74
C PRO A 43 -13.29 3.19 -2.29
N GLU A 44 -12.75 4.39 -2.52
CA GLU A 44 -11.35 4.55 -2.94
C GLU A 44 -10.39 4.13 -1.83
N ARG A 45 -10.63 4.55 -0.58
CA ARG A 45 -9.79 4.17 0.56
C ARG A 45 -9.78 2.66 0.80
N ALA A 46 -10.92 1.99 0.61
CA ALA A 46 -11.01 0.55 0.68
C ALA A 46 -10.18 -0.14 -0.41
N LYS A 47 -10.23 0.35 -1.65
CA LYS A 47 -9.38 -0.14 -2.75
C LYS A 47 -7.90 0.05 -2.46
N VAL A 48 -7.51 1.20 -1.90
CA VAL A 48 -6.11 1.46 -1.52
C VAL A 48 -5.62 0.44 -0.50
N VAL A 49 -6.43 0.12 0.51
CA VAL A 49 -6.07 -0.93 1.48
C VAL A 49 -5.84 -2.27 0.80
N ASP A 50 -6.78 -2.72 -0.04
CA ASP A 50 -6.70 -4.00 -0.75
C ASP A 50 -5.43 -4.09 -1.63
N VAL A 51 -5.16 -3.03 -2.42
CA VAL A 51 -3.96 -2.96 -3.25
C VAL A 51 -2.68 -3.02 -2.40
N LEU A 52 -2.57 -2.20 -1.35
CA LEU A 52 -1.38 -2.18 -0.51
C LEU A 52 -1.17 -3.51 0.26
N GLU A 53 -2.25 -4.19 0.65
CA GLU A 53 -2.19 -5.53 1.23
C GLU A 53 -1.63 -6.55 0.24
N ARG A 54 -2.12 -6.54 -1.01
CA ARG A 54 -1.62 -7.43 -2.05
C ARG A 54 -0.13 -7.23 -2.35
N TYR A 55 0.34 -5.97 -2.43
CA TYR A 55 1.77 -5.68 -2.57
C TYR A 55 2.59 -6.16 -1.37
N THR A 56 2.05 -6.02 -0.16
CA THR A 56 2.72 -6.49 1.06
C THR A 56 2.86 -8.01 1.03
N GLN A 57 1.80 -8.73 0.63
CA GLN A 57 1.81 -10.18 0.51
C GLN A 57 2.83 -10.66 -0.54
N LEU A 58 2.84 -10.06 -1.73
CA LEU A 58 3.81 -10.38 -2.79
C LEU A 58 5.26 -10.16 -2.33
N GLY A 59 5.52 -9.04 -1.65
CA GLY A 59 6.86 -8.76 -1.11
C GLY A 59 7.28 -9.76 -0.04
N GLN A 60 6.37 -10.20 0.82
CA GLN A 60 6.64 -11.25 1.81
C GLN A 60 6.92 -12.61 1.14
N GLU A 61 6.09 -13.00 0.17
CA GLU A 61 6.27 -14.25 -0.59
C GLU A 61 7.62 -14.26 -1.33
N TYR A 62 8.03 -13.12 -1.90
CA TYR A 62 9.35 -12.98 -2.52
C TYR A 62 10.49 -13.19 -1.53
N LEU A 63 10.45 -12.51 -0.37
CA LEU A 63 11.47 -12.69 0.67
C LEU A 63 11.56 -14.15 1.14
N VAL A 64 10.43 -14.81 1.37
CA VAL A 64 10.40 -16.22 1.79
C VAL A 64 10.97 -17.14 0.70
N SER A 65 10.68 -16.87 -0.57
CA SER A 65 11.09 -17.72 -1.69
C SER A 65 12.57 -17.60 -2.03
N TYR A 66 13.19 -16.43 -1.80
CA TYR A 66 14.56 -16.13 -2.21
C TYR A 66 15.55 -15.95 -1.04
N SER A 67 15.13 -16.15 0.21
CA SER A 67 16.03 -16.17 1.39
C SER A 67 16.59 -17.57 1.71
N LYS A 68 16.72 -18.45 0.71
CA LYS A 68 17.29 -19.80 0.85
C LYS A 68 18.67 -19.92 0.24
#